data_AF-A0A968UVL6-F1
#
_entry.id   AF-A0A968UVL6-F1
#
_cell.length_a   1.000
_cell.length_b   1.000
_cell.length_c   1.000
_cell.angle_alpha   90.00
_cell.angle_beta   90.00
_cell.angle_gamma   90.00
#
_symmetry.space_group_name_H-M   'P 1'
#
loop_
_entity.id
_entity.type
_entity.pdbx_description
1 polymer ?
#
loop_
_entity_poly.entity_id
_entity_poly.type
_entity_poly.pdbx_seq_one_letter_code
_entity_poly.pdbx_strand_id
1 'polypeptide(L)'
;MEVNSTTEKTIQSDLNAELVHEIGHPVHAILSLCKLLEDTNLDITQRSYLNHIYQSTEFLHRLVMSNGQTEGLEVTHFQLKGLVDHIYHMVFSKAEEKKYSYL
;
A
#
# COMPACT_ATOMS: atom_id res chain seq x y z
N MET A 1 25.51 -7.97 28.35
CA MET A 1 24.37 -7.08 28.64
C MET A 1 23.76 -6.72 27.28
N GLU A 2 23.08 -7.67 26.63
CA GLU A 2 22.56 -7.55 25.25
C GLU A 2 21.05 -7.88 25.15
N VAL A 3 20.39 -8.12 26.30
CA VAL A 3 19.01 -8.63 26.35
C VAL A 3 17.95 -7.54 26.12
N ASN A 4 18.29 -6.25 26.27
CA ASN A 4 17.32 -5.16 26.13
C ASN A 4 16.94 -4.84 24.66
N SER A 5 17.88 -4.92 23.71
CA SER A 5 17.62 -4.46 22.33
C SER A 5 16.78 -5.45 21.51
N THR A 6 16.91 -6.75 21.76
CA THR A 6 16.12 -7.79 21.08
C THR A 6 14.67 -7.79 21.53
N THR A 7 14.44 -7.62 22.84
CA THR A 7 13.10 -7.57 23.43
C THR A 7 12.32 -6.35 22.93
N GLU A 8 12.97 -5.20 22.82
CA GLU A 8 12.38 -3.96 22.31
C GLU A 8 11.98 -4.07 20.82
N LYS A 9 12.81 -4.75 20.01
CA LYS A 9 12.49 -5.03 18.59
C LYS A 9 11.30 -5.98 18.42
N THR A 10 11.21 -7.03 19.25
CA THR A 10 10.08 -7.97 19.21
C THR A 10 8.77 -7.30 19.63
N ILE A 11 8.80 -6.46 20.67
CA ILE A 11 7.61 -5.69 21.07
C ILE A 11 7.17 -4.75 19.94
N GLN A 12 8.11 -4.06 19.28
CA GLN A 12 7.78 -3.18 18.16
C GLN A 12 7.20 -3.95 16.96
N SER A 13 7.73 -5.14 16.64
CA SER A 13 7.19 -5.95 15.54
C SER A 13 5.79 -6.46 15.84
N ASP A 14 5.52 -6.88 17.08
CA ASP A 14 4.21 -7.38 17.50
C ASP A 14 3.16 -6.26 17.47
N LEU A 15 3.51 -5.07 17.96
CA LEU A 15 2.66 -3.88 17.87
C LEU A 15 2.35 -3.50 16.41
N ASN A 16 3.36 -3.56 15.53
CA ASN A 16 3.15 -3.27 14.12
C ASN A 16 2.23 -4.30 13.45
N ALA A 17 2.39 -5.59 13.77
CA ALA A 17 1.54 -6.66 13.25
C ALA A 17 0.08 -6.51 13.73
N GLU A 18 -0.12 -6.16 14.99
CA GLU A 18 -1.45 -5.92 15.57
C GLU A 18 -2.12 -4.69 14.93
N LEU A 19 -1.39 -3.59 14.76
CA LEU A 19 -1.89 -2.40 14.06
C LEU A 19 -2.28 -2.70 12.60
N VAL A 20 -1.48 -3.52 11.90
CA VAL A 20 -1.76 -3.96 10.54
C VAL A 20 -3.03 -4.78 10.47
N HIS A 21 -3.22 -5.68 11.41
CA HIS A 21 -4.44 -6.48 11.51
C HIS A 21 -5.65 -5.57 11.81
N GLU A 22 -5.60 -4.83 12.91
CA GLU A 22 -6.73 -4.05 13.42
C GLU A 22 -7.12 -2.88 12.52
N ILE A 23 -6.15 -2.21 11.87
CA ILE A 23 -6.43 -1.15 10.89
C ILE A 23 -6.70 -1.74 9.49
N GLY A 24 -6.08 -2.88 9.15
CA GLY A 24 -6.27 -3.54 7.86
C GLY A 24 -7.69 -4.04 7.63
N HIS A 25 -8.36 -4.54 8.67
CA HIS A 25 -9.76 -4.98 8.62
C HIS A 25 -10.74 -3.87 8.19
N PRO A 26 -10.82 -2.71 8.88
CA PRO A 26 -11.70 -1.62 8.47
C PRO A 26 -11.29 -1.02 7.12
N VAL A 27 -9.99 -0.98 6.79
CA VAL A 27 -9.53 -0.55 5.46
C VAL A 27 -10.07 -1.46 4.35
N HIS A 28 -9.98 -2.79 4.51
CA HIS A 28 -10.53 -3.75 3.57
C HIS A 28 -12.05 -3.63 3.43
N ALA A 29 -12.75 -3.42 4.55
CA ALA A 29 -14.19 -3.21 4.54
C ALA A 29 -14.56 -1.96 3.72
N ILE A 30 -13.88 -0.83 3.94
CA ILE A 30 -14.15 0.41 3.20
C ILE A 30 -13.87 0.24 1.71
N LEU A 31 -12.75 -0.37 1.32
CA LEU A 31 -12.44 -0.62 -0.10
C LEU A 31 -13.49 -1.52 -0.78
N SER A 32 -13.98 -2.52 -0.05
CA SER A 32 -15.02 -3.43 -0.55
C SER A 32 -16.35 -2.71 -0.71
N LEU A 33 -16.73 -1.87 0.25
CA LEU A 33 -17.91 -1.01 0.13
C LEU A 33 -17.78 -0.03 -1.03
N CYS A 34 -16.59 0.53 -1.26
CA CYS A 34 -16.36 1.40 -2.40
C CYS A 34 -16.60 0.67 -3.73
N LYS A 35 -16.08 -0.57 -3.86
CA LYS A 35 -16.31 -1.42 -5.04
C LYS A 35 -17.79 -1.73 -5.24
N LEU A 36 -18.51 -2.08 -4.18
CA LEU A 36 -19.95 -2.34 -4.25
C LEU A 36 -20.74 -1.11 -4.71
N LEU A 37 -20.37 0.07 -4.22
CA LEU A 37 -21.03 1.32 -4.60
C LEU A 37 -20.70 1.74 -6.04
N GLU A 38 -19.51 1.41 -6.55
CA GLU A 38 -19.09 1.75 -7.92
C GLU A 38 -20.02 1.13 -8.98
N ASP A 39 -20.56 -0.05 -8.69
CA ASP A 39 -21.51 -0.80 -9.53
C ASP A 39 -22.95 -0.27 -9.43
N THR A 40 -23.20 0.75 -8.61
CA THR A 40 -24.52 1.38 -8.45
C THR A 40 -24.68 2.63 -9.32
N ASN A 41 -25.92 3.12 -9.42
CA ASN A 41 -26.24 4.30 -10.22
C ASN A 41 -25.90 5.58 -9.45
N LEU A 42 -24.64 6.02 -9.57
CA LEU A 42 -24.12 7.23 -8.90
C LEU A 42 -24.18 8.45 -9.83
N ASP A 43 -24.61 9.58 -9.29
CA ASP A 43 -24.43 10.87 -9.96
C ASP A 43 -22.94 11.29 -9.98
N ILE A 44 -22.64 12.36 -10.73
CA ILE A 44 -21.25 12.85 -10.93
C ILE A 44 -20.59 13.22 -9.60
N THR A 45 -21.34 13.85 -8.68
CA THR A 45 -20.84 14.30 -7.38
C THR A 45 -20.58 13.10 -6.48
N GLN A 46 -21.52 12.16 -6.41
CA GLN A 46 -21.39 10.91 -5.66
C GLN A 46 -20.22 10.07 -6.16
N ARG A 47 -20.03 9.98 -7.48
CA ARG A 47 -18.89 9.30 -8.09
C ARG A 47 -17.56 9.98 -7.74
N SER A 48 -17.53 11.31 -7.71
CA SER A 48 -16.35 12.07 -7.26
C SER A 48 -16.02 11.78 -5.80
N TYR A 49 -17.02 11.76 -4.91
CA TYR A 49 -16.82 11.43 -3.50
C TYR A 49 -16.35 9.99 -3.32
N LEU A 50 -16.96 9.04 -4.01
CA LEU A 50 -16.57 7.64 -3.97
C LEU A 50 -15.11 7.47 -4.39
N ASN A 51 -14.69 8.12 -5.47
CA ASN A 51 -13.31 8.10 -5.93
C ASN A 51 -12.34 8.69 -4.88
N HIS A 52 -12.71 9.78 -4.21
CA HIS A 52 -11.90 10.36 -3.13
C HIS A 52 -11.79 9.42 -1.93
N ILE A 53 -12.87 8.77 -1.52
CA ILE A 53 -12.87 7.79 -0.43
C ILE A 53 -11.96 6.62 -0.81
N TYR A 54 -12.16 6.04 -1.99
CA TYR A 54 -11.36 4.93 -2.49
C TYR A 54 -9.86 5.26 -2.51
N GLN A 55 -9.47 6.40 -3.11
CA GLN A 55 -8.07 6.80 -3.21
C GLN A 55 -7.44 7.07 -1.82
N SER A 56 -8.18 7.69 -0.91
CA SER A 56 -7.70 7.96 0.45
C SER A 56 -7.52 6.68 1.25
N THR A 57 -8.46 5.74 1.16
CA THR A 57 -8.37 4.44 1.82
C THR A 57 -7.26 3.58 1.23
N GLU A 58 -7.06 3.59 -0.09
CA GLU A 58 -5.92 2.95 -0.76
C GLU A 58 -4.58 3.51 -0.30
N PHE A 59 -4.49 4.83 -0.11
CA PHE A 59 -3.30 5.47 0.42
C PHE A 59 -3.04 5.05 1.87
N LEU A 60 -4.07 5.05 2.72
CA LEU A 60 -3.97 4.58 4.09
C LEU A 60 -3.55 3.10 4.16
N HIS A 61 -4.11 2.25 3.30
CA HIS A 61 -3.76 0.83 3.21
C HIS A 61 -2.26 0.66 2.95
N ARG A 62 -1.71 1.37 1.96
CA ARG A 62 -0.28 1.33 1.64
C ARG A 62 0.60 1.75 2.83
N LEU A 63 0.23 2.83 3.52
CA LEU A 63 0.97 3.31 4.69
C LEU A 63 0.98 2.30 5.84
N VAL A 64 -0.14 1.64 6.10
CA VAL A 64 -0.23 0.66 7.19
C VAL A 64 0.57 -0.60 6.83
N MET A 65 0.41 -1.13 5.61
CA MET A 65 1.10 -2.35 5.19
C MET A 65 2.62 -2.17 5.08
N SER A 66 3.10 -1.01 4.62
CA SER A 66 4.53 -0.74 4.47
C SER A 66 5.28 -0.70 5.81
N ASN A 67 4.61 -0.34 6.90
CA ASN A 67 5.20 -0.28 8.24
C ASN A 67 5.08 -1.61 9.01
N GLY A 68 4.19 -2.49 8.55
CA GLY A 68 3.93 -3.81 9.13
C GLY A 68 4.91 -4.89 8.71
N GLN A 69 5.30 -4.87 7.44
CA GLN A 69 6.10 -5.91 6.81
C GLN A 69 7.59 -5.54 6.84
N THR A 70 8.18 -5.46 8.03
CA THR A 70 9.64 -5.59 8.16
C THR A 70 9.98 -7.03 8.50
N GLU A 71 9.42 -7.99 7.76
CA GLU A 71 9.97 -9.33 7.74
C GLU A 71 11.24 -9.29 6.88
N GLY A 72 12.30 -9.95 7.35
CA GLY A 72 13.62 -9.87 6.73
C GLY A 72 13.56 -10.17 5.24
N LEU A 73 14.33 -9.44 4.45
CA LEU A 73 14.46 -9.63 3.00
C LEU A 73 14.61 -11.13 2.68
N GLU A 74 13.60 -11.71 2.05
CA GLU A 74 13.71 -13.08 1.56
C GLU A 74 14.73 -13.11 0.43
N VAL A 75 15.85 -13.82 0.65
CA VAL A 75 16.85 -14.04 -0.38
C VAL A 75 16.29 -15.05 -1.38
N THR A 76 15.66 -14.54 -2.43
CA THR A 76 15.13 -15.32 -3.54
C THR A 76 15.98 -15.11 -4.80
N HIS A 77 16.06 -16.12 -5.66
CA HIS A 77 16.62 -15.95 -6.99
C HIS A 77 15.61 -15.18 -7.84
N PHE A 78 15.97 -14.00 -8.33
CA PHE A 78 15.09 -13.18 -9.16
C PHE A 78 15.82 -12.64 -10.41
N GLN A 79 15.05 -12.36 -11.45
CA GLN A 79 15.55 -11.83 -12.72
C GLN A 79 15.70 -10.31 -12.62
N LEU A 80 16.91 -9.84 -12.26
CA LEU A 80 17.20 -8.41 -12.05
C LEU A 80 16.80 -7.54 -13.26
N LYS A 81 17.15 -7.97 -14.47
CA LYS A 81 16.80 -7.22 -15.69
C LYS A 81 15.28 -7.08 -15.86
N GLY A 82 14.54 -8.16 -15.63
CA GLY A 82 13.08 -8.13 -15.74
C GLY A 82 12.45 -7.20 -14.71
N LEU A 83 12.95 -7.18 -13.48
CA LEU A 83 12.50 -6.26 -12.44
C LEU A 83 12.77 -4.80 -12.80
N VAL A 84 13.99 -4.49 -13.28
CA VAL A 84 14.38 -3.13 -13.69
C VAL A 84 13.54 -2.65 -14.87
N ASP A 85 13.33 -3.49 -15.88
CA ASP A 85 12.48 -3.16 -17.04
C ASP A 85 11.03 -2.87 -16.58
N HIS A 86 10.52 -3.66 -15.62
CA HIS A 86 9.18 -3.48 -15.07
C HIS A 86 9.03 -2.16 -14.30
N ILE A 87 10.01 -1.82 -13.45
CA ILE A 87 10.03 -0.55 -12.71
C ILE A 87 10.13 0.63 -13.69
N TYR A 88 10.98 0.52 -14.70
CA TYR A 88 11.14 1.54 -15.74
C TYR A 88 9.81 1.85 -16.41
N HIS A 89 9.07 0.84 -16.89
CA HIS A 89 7.77 1.05 -17.53
C HIS A 89 6.73 1.67 -16.59
N MET A 90 6.71 1.27 -15.33
CA MET A 90 5.77 1.79 -14.34
C MET A 90 6.01 3.27 -14.03
N VAL A 91 7.29 3.65 -13.84
CA VAL A 91 7.68 5.04 -13.61
C VAL A 91 7.46 5.87 -14.86
N PHE A 92 7.82 5.37 -16.04
CA PHE A 92 7.67 6.09 -17.30
C PHE A 92 6.22 6.40 -17.63
N SER A 93 5.30 5.45 -17.38
CA SER A 93 3.86 5.67 -17.58
C SER A 93 3.31 6.81 -16.70
N LYS A 94 3.76 6.89 -15.44
CA LYS A 94 3.36 7.97 -14.50
C LYS A 94 4.05 9.30 -14.78
N ALA A 95 5.25 9.24 -15.32
CA ALA A 95 6.04 10.37 -15.80
C ALA A 95 5.36 11.08 -16.99
N GLU A 96 4.94 10.32 -18.00
CA GLU A 96 4.21 10.85 -19.17
C GLU A 96 2.88 11.47 -18.77
N GLU A 97 2.11 10.81 -17.88
CA GLU A 97 0.84 11.32 -17.37
C GLU A 97 0.99 12.69 -16.69
N LYS A 98 2.13 12.92 -16.03
CA LYS A 98 2.45 14.19 -15.34
C LYS A 98 3.27 15.17 -16.19
N LYS A 99 3.57 14.84 -17.46
CA LYS A 99 4.41 15.62 -18.38
C LYS A 99 5.81 15.94 -17.84
N TYR A 100 6.36 15.09 -17.00
CA TYR A 100 7.76 15.24 -16.58
C TYR A 100 8.66 14.72 -17.72
N SER A 101 9.65 15.51 -18.10
CA SER A 101 10.64 15.15 -19.14
C SER A 101 11.84 14.48 -18.47
N TYR A 102 12.18 13.28 -18.91
CA TYR A 102 13.36 12.55 -18.44
C TYR A 102 14.27 12.30 -19.65
N LEU A 103 15.45 12.92 -19.62
CA LEU A 103 16.59 12.65 -20.50
C LEU A 103 17.42 11.50 -19.95
#